data_AF-A0A2E0S5D7-F1
#
_entry.id   AF-A0A2E0S5D7-F1
#
_cell.length_a   1.000
_cell.length_b   1.000
_cell.length_c   1.000
_cell.angle_alpha   90.00
_cell.angle_beta   90.00
_cell.angle_gamma   90.00
#
_symmetry.space_group_name_H-M   'P 1'
#
loop_
_entity.id
_entity.type
_entity.pdbx_description
1 polymer ?
#
loop_
_entity_poly.entity_id
_entity_poly.type
_entity_poly.pdbx_seq_one_letter_code
_entity_poly.pdbx_strand_id
1 'polypeptide(L)'
;MPNLLKNFLAEPNKDENLSKLYKNGILKIHRAPDNCTSDFIIKSLYYALGLCETSANNAATKSKEFNRNTKIGLKNAYEGKRKSPNNLDEEVWRSLVTNILSRPKTSTQRSSSLFLEPLIPQLAEISAAAREKGNWNPGELIRGMIVKGCSDLSEAKELWLKLAKALEVESSTDDIWSRFLTTELDEWILDSSKINDSNRADLTKGWGKDDAKPIKLELDFDYPSKEFCRSLPKILKLKNLLTRKQWMAIVDSYFRISCVSEALWTCEMNNRIWYLVEHTLSDDYNYDIKEICEHLKRPLNFLSIGEHLENSLREHCRKYVTSRTSLNFVFHQLAAIGEEQKNFCNGTAPLNSIERIKELLAHVKQLRGKISAQDVNKFTAEVKDRYPKLTRLQGSGTYSINLFYFCRYALGQFNPINKEKRHVDQGFWGEKSGNYPAAPWIVSLGSNAILSMVACCSRAGQQATVVDLSNQLLKFGINADVRELSEGKLGKQLRGLGLVVDSPDAEGGMVISLPFKNI
;
A
#
# COMPACT_ATOMS: atom_id res chain seq x y z
N MET A 1 23.27 22.13 21.24
CA MET A 1 22.47 21.09 20.55
C MET A 1 22.43 19.83 21.41
N PRO A 2 21.24 19.34 21.81
CA PRO A 2 21.07 18.11 22.61
C PRO A 2 21.68 16.87 21.93
N ASN A 3 22.11 15.87 22.71
CA ASN A 3 22.74 14.64 22.17
C ASN A 3 21.84 13.88 21.18
N LEU A 4 20.54 13.78 21.44
CA LEU A 4 19.58 13.15 20.53
C LEU A 4 19.50 13.86 19.17
N LEU A 5 19.60 15.19 19.18
CA LEU A 5 19.56 15.97 17.94
C LEU A 5 20.86 15.84 17.14
N LYS A 6 22.01 15.71 17.82
CA LYS A 6 23.28 15.37 17.18
C LYS A 6 23.23 13.99 16.51
N ASN A 7 22.64 13.00 17.18
CA ASN A 7 22.46 11.65 16.63
C ASN A 7 21.52 11.67 15.42
N PHE A 8 20.42 12.42 15.50
CA PHE A 8 19.50 12.60 14.36
C PHE A 8 20.18 13.31 13.18
N LEU A 9 20.99 14.34 13.43
CA LEU A 9 21.76 15.02 12.38
C LEU A 9 22.82 14.10 11.75
N ALA A 10 23.41 13.19 12.51
CA ALA A 10 24.40 12.23 12.02
C ALA A 10 23.78 11.06 11.26
N GLU A 11 22.56 10.65 11.61
CA GLU A 11 21.88 9.50 10.99
C GLU A 11 20.35 9.70 10.96
N PRO A 12 19.84 10.59 10.08
CA PRO A 12 18.41 10.95 10.04
C PRO A 12 17.50 9.82 9.50
N ASN A 13 18.12 8.76 8.96
CA ASN A 13 17.44 7.58 8.43
C ASN A 13 17.09 6.55 9.51
N LYS A 14 17.77 6.56 10.67
CA LYS A 14 17.57 5.54 11.69
C LYS A 14 16.39 5.89 12.60
N ASP A 15 15.48 4.93 12.76
CA ASP A 15 14.28 5.08 13.59
C ASP A 15 14.60 5.34 15.07
N GLU A 16 15.72 4.80 15.58
CA GLU A 16 16.18 5.04 16.96
C GLU A 16 16.42 6.53 17.25
N ASN A 17 16.84 7.30 16.24
CA ASN A 17 17.13 8.74 16.35
C ASN A 17 15.91 9.64 16.21
N LEU A 18 14.75 9.09 15.84
CA LEU A 18 13.50 9.84 15.78
C LEU A 18 12.97 10.11 17.19
N SER A 19 12.27 11.24 17.36
CA SER A 19 11.53 11.54 18.58
C SER A 19 10.48 10.45 18.86
N LYS A 20 10.25 10.13 20.14
CA LYS A 20 9.22 9.17 20.56
C LYS A 20 7.82 9.65 20.14
N LEU A 21 7.52 10.93 20.33
CA LEU A 21 6.27 11.54 19.87
C LEU A 21 6.05 11.36 18.36
N TYR A 22 7.12 11.51 17.56
CA TYR A 22 7.04 11.29 16.11
C TYR A 22 6.75 9.82 15.78
N LYS A 23 7.43 8.88 16.46
CA LYS A 23 7.29 7.44 16.22
C LYS A 23 5.92 6.90 16.62
N ASN A 24 5.36 7.44 17.70
CA ASN A 24 4.14 6.95 18.31
C ASN A 24 2.91 7.72 17.83
N GLY A 25 2.89 8.27 16.62
CA GLY A 25 1.75 9.07 16.14
C GLY A 25 1.39 8.80 14.68
N ILE A 26 0.47 9.61 14.15
CA ILE A 26 0.03 9.55 12.74
C ILE A 26 1.13 9.87 11.71
N LEU A 27 2.26 10.40 12.18
CA LEU A 27 3.30 10.97 11.33
C LEU A 27 4.27 9.93 10.77
N LYS A 28 4.42 8.77 11.42
CA LYS A 28 5.40 7.77 10.99
C LYS A 28 4.76 6.74 10.07
N ILE A 29 5.34 6.58 8.87
CA ILE A 29 5.07 5.39 8.04
C ILE A 29 5.67 4.17 8.76
N HIS A 30 4.80 3.24 9.15
CA HIS A 30 5.20 2.07 9.94
C HIS A 30 6.15 1.17 9.13
N ARG A 31 7.42 1.12 9.56
CA ARG A 31 8.59 0.60 8.84
C ARG A 31 8.72 1.25 7.45
N ALA A 32 9.83 1.95 7.20
CA ALA A 32 10.02 2.64 5.92
C ALA A 32 9.76 1.66 4.76
N PRO A 33 8.92 2.04 3.77
CA PRO A 33 8.66 1.19 2.63
C PRO A 33 9.96 0.74 1.99
N ASP A 34 9.92 -0.40 1.32
CA ASP A 34 11.00 -0.86 0.46
C ASP A 34 10.47 -1.05 -0.96
N ASN A 35 11.35 -1.02 -1.96
CA ASN A 35 10.93 -1.18 -3.35
C ASN A 35 10.21 -2.52 -3.51
N CYS A 36 8.90 -2.49 -3.68
CA CYS A 36 8.08 -3.68 -3.86
C CYS A 36 7.32 -3.61 -5.17
N THR A 37 7.23 -4.76 -5.82
CA THR A 37 6.32 -4.98 -6.96
C THR A 37 4.94 -5.33 -6.43
N SER A 38 3.90 -5.14 -7.24
CA SER A 38 2.51 -5.43 -6.86
C SER A 38 2.30 -6.82 -6.24
N ASP A 39 2.88 -7.86 -6.85
CA ASP A 39 2.71 -9.25 -6.37
C ASP A 39 3.24 -9.45 -4.96
N PHE A 40 4.25 -8.65 -4.59
CA PHE A 40 4.80 -8.70 -3.25
C PHE A 40 3.77 -8.23 -2.23
N ILE A 41 2.85 -7.33 -2.58
CA ILE A 41 1.77 -6.87 -1.67
C ILE A 41 0.85 -8.04 -1.32
N ILE A 42 0.31 -8.74 -2.31
CA ILE A 42 -0.59 -9.89 -2.11
C ILE A 42 0.14 -11.04 -1.41
N LYS A 43 1.36 -11.33 -1.82
CA LYS A 43 2.17 -12.36 -1.19
C LYS A 43 2.45 -12.04 0.29
N SER A 44 2.88 -10.81 0.58
CA SER A 44 3.08 -10.33 1.95
C SER A 44 1.83 -10.40 2.80
N LEU A 45 0.67 -10.14 2.20
CA LEU A 45 -0.62 -10.27 2.85
C LEU A 45 -0.93 -11.73 3.23
N TYR A 46 -0.68 -12.71 2.35
CA TYR A 46 -0.85 -14.13 2.70
C TYR A 46 -0.05 -14.52 3.96
N TYR A 47 1.19 -14.05 4.08
CA TYR A 47 2.00 -14.27 5.27
C TYR A 47 1.46 -13.57 6.51
N ALA A 48 1.05 -12.30 6.37
CA ALA A 48 0.46 -11.56 7.48
C ALA A 48 -0.84 -12.21 7.97
N LEU A 49 -1.66 -12.77 7.07
CA LEU A 49 -2.89 -13.48 7.43
C LEU A 49 -2.63 -14.87 8.04
N GLY A 50 -1.38 -15.35 8.08
CA GLY A 50 -1.07 -16.70 8.55
C GLY A 50 -1.52 -17.79 7.58
N LEU A 51 -1.71 -17.46 6.30
CA LEU A 51 -2.06 -18.41 5.23
C LEU A 51 -0.84 -19.14 4.67
N CYS A 52 0.37 -18.77 5.11
CA CYS A 52 1.62 -19.43 4.77
C CYS A 52 2.53 -19.46 6.02
N GLU A 53 3.28 -20.55 6.24
CA GLU A 53 4.02 -20.79 7.50
C GLU A 53 5.28 -19.95 7.71
N THR A 54 5.93 -19.45 6.66
CA THR A 54 7.25 -18.77 6.76
C THR A 54 7.18 -17.29 6.45
N SER A 55 8.04 -16.46 7.04
CA SER A 55 8.13 -15.04 6.61
C SER A 55 8.46 -14.91 5.09
N ALA A 56 7.99 -13.83 4.46
CA ALA A 56 8.21 -13.52 3.03
C ALA A 56 9.69 -13.57 2.59
N ASN A 57 10.61 -13.43 3.55
CA ASN A 57 12.06 -13.39 3.34
C ASN A 57 12.68 -14.76 3.03
N ASN A 58 12.00 -15.87 3.32
CA ASN A 58 12.49 -17.23 3.02
C ASN A 58 12.03 -17.75 1.64
N ALA A 59 11.29 -16.95 0.88
CA ALA A 59 10.68 -17.40 -0.35
C ALA A 59 11.68 -17.78 -1.46
N ALA A 60 12.90 -17.24 -1.46
CA ALA A 60 13.93 -17.63 -2.41
C ALA A 60 14.43 -19.06 -2.15
N THR A 61 14.54 -19.45 -0.88
CA THR A 61 14.89 -20.81 -0.46
C THR A 61 13.75 -21.76 -0.84
N LYS A 62 12.50 -21.41 -0.51
CA LYS A 62 11.31 -22.20 -0.89
C LYS A 62 11.13 -22.32 -2.39
N SER A 63 11.44 -21.28 -3.18
CA SER A 63 11.39 -21.35 -4.64
C SER A 63 12.45 -22.32 -5.20
N LYS A 64 13.65 -22.36 -4.61
CA LYS A 64 14.71 -23.30 -5.00
C LYS A 64 14.38 -24.73 -4.56
N GLU A 65 13.85 -24.90 -3.36
CA GLU A 65 13.37 -26.17 -2.83
C GLU A 65 12.21 -26.70 -3.65
N PHE A 66 11.22 -25.86 -3.99
CA PHE A 66 10.15 -26.22 -4.90
C PHE A 66 10.72 -26.64 -6.26
N ASN A 67 11.58 -25.85 -6.90
CA ASN A 67 12.20 -26.27 -8.18
C ASN A 67 12.95 -27.60 -8.07
N ARG A 68 13.62 -27.87 -6.94
CA ARG A 68 14.29 -29.14 -6.67
C ARG A 68 13.28 -30.27 -6.46
N ASN A 69 12.22 -30.03 -5.70
CA ASN A 69 11.19 -31.00 -5.34
C ASN A 69 10.25 -31.29 -6.51
N THR A 70 9.96 -30.32 -7.37
CA THR A 70 9.34 -30.55 -8.67
C THR A 70 10.27 -31.44 -9.47
N LYS A 71 11.55 -31.11 -9.66
CA LYS A 71 12.49 -31.98 -10.40
C LYS A 71 12.61 -33.41 -9.83
N ILE A 72 12.61 -33.58 -8.50
CA ILE A 72 12.66 -34.89 -7.84
C ILE A 72 11.32 -35.62 -7.92
N GLY A 73 10.20 -34.91 -7.71
CA GLY A 73 8.84 -35.43 -7.82
C GLY A 73 8.50 -35.86 -9.25
N LEU A 74 9.00 -35.12 -10.23
CA LEU A 74 8.97 -35.45 -11.65
C LEU A 74 9.76 -36.74 -11.94
N LYS A 75 11.00 -36.84 -11.43
CA LYS A 75 11.79 -38.08 -11.51
C LYS A 75 11.08 -39.29 -10.87
N ASN A 76 10.45 -39.09 -9.72
CA ASN A 76 9.70 -40.15 -9.02
C ASN A 76 8.38 -40.51 -9.73
N ALA A 77 7.74 -39.56 -10.42
CA ALA A 77 6.54 -39.78 -11.22
C ALA A 77 6.85 -40.58 -12.50
N TYR A 78 7.98 -40.27 -13.17
CA TYR A 78 8.50 -41.05 -14.30
C TYR A 78 8.81 -42.51 -13.91
N GLU A 79 9.23 -42.73 -12.67
CA GLU A 79 9.45 -44.06 -12.09
C GLU A 79 8.15 -44.73 -11.56
N GLY A 80 6.97 -44.11 -11.74
CA GLY A 80 5.67 -44.63 -11.30
C GLY A 80 5.44 -44.60 -9.78
N LYS A 81 6.33 -43.95 -9.02
CA LYS A 81 6.33 -43.93 -7.55
C LYS A 81 5.49 -42.80 -6.95
N ARG A 82 4.96 -41.90 -7.78
CA ARG A 82 4.05 -40.81 -7.37
C ARG A 82 3.11 -40.44 -8.50
N LYS A 83 1.81 -40.30 -8.23
CA LYS A 83 0.79 -39.91 -9.23
C LYS A 83 0.17 -38.58 -8.84
N SER A 84 0.02 -37.68 -9.83
CA SER A 84 -0.80 -36.47 -9.68
C SER A 84 -2.21 -36.86 -9.21
N PRO A 85 -2.83 -36.13 -8.26
CA PRO A 85 -4.19 -36.39 -7.81
C PRO A 85 -5.21 -36.35 -8.95
N ASN A 86 -4.96 -35.52 -9.96
CA ASN A 86 -5.83 -35.40 -11.14
C ASN A 86 -5.27 -36.12 -12.39
N ASN A 87 -4.32 -37.05 -12.22
CA ASN A 87 -3.68 -37.79 -13.32
C ASN A 87 -3.05 -36.89 -14.40
N LEU A 88 -2.52 -35.72 -14.02
CA LEU A 88 -1.77 -34.88 -14.94
C LEU A 88 -0.47 -35.55 -15.35
N ASP A 89 -0.16 -35.43 -16.63
CA ASP A 89 1.18 -35.72 -17.14
C ASP A 89 2.20 -34.67 -16.65
N GLU A 90 3.45 -35.09 -16.49
CA GLU A 90 4.56 -34.26 -16.01
C GLU A 90 4.78 -33.05 -16.93
N GLU A 91 4.78 -33.26 -18.25
CA GLU A 91 5.05 -32.19 -19.20
C GLU A 91 3.96 -31.12 -19.15
N VAL A 92 2.71 -31.57 -18.96
CA VAL A 92 1.55 -30.70 -18.76
C VAL A 92 1.70 -29.89 -17.47
N TRP A 93 2.00 -30.53 -16.34
CA TRP A 93 2.20 -29.81 -15.07
C TRP A 93 3.35 -28.80 -15.14
N ARG A 94 4.47 -29.18 -15.74
CA ARG A 94 5.61 -28.30 -15.95
C ARG A 94 5.23 -27.10 -16.80
N SER A 95 4.53 -27.32 -17.92
CA SER A 95 4.05 -26.25 -18.80
C SER A 95 3.09 -25.31 -18.06
N LEU A 96 2.18 -25.84 -17.24
CA LEU A 96 1.26 -25.03 -16.42
C LEU A 96 2.04 -24.11 -15.48
N VAL A 97 3.02 -24.64 -14.73
CA VAL A 97 3.81 -23.84 -13.78
C VAL A 97 4.71 -22.83 -14.50
N THR A 98 5.43 -23.23 -15.55
CA THR A 98 6.45 -22.37 -16.18
C THR A 98 5.91 -21.41 -17.22
N ASN A 99 4.71 -21.65 -17.78
CA ASN A 99 4.14 -20.83 -18.85
C ASN A 99 2.84 -20.12 -18.43
N ILE A 100 1.91 -20.81 -17.78
CA ILE A 100 0.55 -20.28 -17.51
C ILE A 100 0.50 -19.52 -16.17
N LEU A 101 1.07 -20.10 -15.12
CA LEU A 101 1.12 -19.49 -13.77
C LEU A 101 2.30 -18.51 -13.61
N SER A 102 3.27 -18.60 -14.51
CA SER A 102 4.46 -17.75 -14.48
C SER A 102 4.16 -16.36 -14.99
N ARG A 103 4.64 -15.36 -14.24
CA ARG A 103 4.65 -13.97 -14.69
C ARG A 103 5.76 -13.73 -15.71
N PRO A 104 5.55 -12.79 -16.64
CA PRO A 104 6.61 -12.38 -17.55
C PRO A 104 7.80 -11.83 -16.74
N LYS A 105 9.03 -12.13 -17.14
CA LYS A 105 10.23 -11.65 -16.42
C LYS A 105 10.49 -10.17 -16.73
N THR A 106 10.97 -9.43 -15.73
CA THR A 106 11.58 -8.10 -15.88
C THR A 106 13.09 -8.21 -16.06
N SER A 107 13.73 -7.15 -16.57
CA SER A 107 15.18 -7.09 -16.75
C SER A 107 15.98 -7.23 -15.44
N THR A 108 15.35 -7.00 -14.29
CA THR A 108 15.98 -7.04 -12.96
C THR A 108 15.89 -8.42 -12.28
N GLN A 109 15.17 -9.38 -12.87
CA GLN A 109 14.94 -10.69 -12.26
C GLN A 109 15.94 -11.75 -12.76
N ARG A 110 16.45 -12.59 -11.84
CA ARG A 110 17.39 -13.69 -12.15
C ARG A 110 16.69 -14.83 -12.89
N SER A 111 17.40 -15.48 -13.81
CA SER A 111 16.83 -16.48 -14.72
C SER A 111 16.34 -17.77 -14.03
N SER A 112 16.90 -18.13 -12.86
CA SER A 112 16.67 -19.43 -12.20
C SER A 112 15.49 -19.50 -11.22
N SER A 113 14.88 -18.38 -10.86
CA SER A 113 13.78 -18.33 -9.88
C SER A 113 12.41 -18.36 -10.57
N LEU A 114 11.42 -19.01 -9.95
CA LEU A 114 10.04 -18.99 -10.44
C LEU A 114 9.34 -17.73 -9.94
N PHE A 115 8.74 -16.95 -10.84
CA PHE A 115 7.90 -15.80 -10.50
C PHE A 115 6.48 -16.16 -10.87
N LEU A 116 5.68 -16.56 -9.88
CA LEU A 116 4.30 -17.02 -10.08
C LEU A 116 3.31 -15.95 -9.61
N GLU A 117 2.16 -15.89 -10.27
CA GLU A 117 1.03 -15.08 -9.80
C GLU A 117 0.50 -15.66 -8.47
N PRO A 118 0.39 -14.86 -7.40
CA PRO A 118 -0.06 -15.34 -6.09
C PRO A 118 -1.58 -15.50 -6.07
N LEU A 119 -2.14 -16.39 -6.92
CA LEU A 119 -3.58 -16.61 -7.03
C LEU A 119 -4.16 -17.31 -5.79
N ILE A 120 -3.36 -18.20 -5.19
CA ILE A 120 -3.69 -18.99 -4.00
C ILE A 120 -2.50 -18.96 -3.03
N PRO A 121 -2.71 -19.22 -1.73
CA PRO A 121 -1.64 -19.16 -0.72
C PRO A 121 -0.40 -19.99 -1.08
N GLN A 122 -0.59 -21.21 -1.58
CA GLN A 122 0.49 -22.13 -1.96
C GLN A 122 1.40 -21.54 -3.04
N LEU A 123 0.84 -20.83 -4.03
CA LEU A 123 1.63 -20.18 -5.07
C LEU A 123 2.46 -19.01 -4.51
N ALA A 124 1.91 -18.25 -3.57
CA ALA A 124 2.63 -17.17 -2.91
C ALA A 124 3.83 -17.69 -2.09
N GLU A 125 3.69 -18.86 -1.50
CA GLU A 125 4.72 -19.53 -0.69
C GLU A 125 5.96 -19.94 -1.53
N ILE A 126 5.75 -20.43 -2.74
CA ILE A 126 6.81 -20.92 -3.64
C ILE A 126 7.29 -19.89 -4.68
N SER A 127 6.51 -18.85 -4.93
CA SER A 127 6.86 -17.77 -5.86
C SER A 127 8.03 -16.96 -5.31
N ALA A 128 9.05 -16.71 -6.11
CA ALA A 128 10.13 -15.79 -5.74
C ALA A 128 9.64 -14.35 -5.75
N ALA A 129 10.11 -13.53 -4.80
CA ALA A 129 9.89 -12.10 -4.85
C ALA A 129 10.95 -11.42 -5.75
N ALA A 130 10.59 -10.32 -6.39
CA ALA A 130 11.55 -9.50 -7.15
C ALA A 130 12.70 -8.95 -6.28
N ARG A 131 12.57 -9.00 -4.95
CA ARG A 131 13.62 -8.63 -4.00
C ARG A 131 13.63 -9.59 -2.80
N GLU A 132 14.81 -10.11 -2.46
CA GLU A 132 15.03 -11.11 -1.40
C GLU A 132 15.47 -10.50 -0.06
N LYS A 133 15.82 -9.20 -0.02
CA LYS A 133 16.39 -8.52 1.14
C LYS A 133 15.55 -7.30 1.52
N GLY A 134 15.03 -7.29 2.75
CA GLY A 134 14.29 -6.17 3.36
C GLY A 134 13.47 -6.63 4.58
N ASN A 135 13.26 -5.74 5.56
CA ASN A 135 12.41 -6.01 6.74
C ASN A 135 11.00 -5.44 6.60
N TRP A 136 10.68 -4.86 5.45
CA TRP A 136 9.39 -4.25 5.20
C TRP A 136 8.37 -5.25 4.66
N ASN A 137 7.17 -5.25 5.23
CA ASN A 137 6.08 -6.16 4.91
C ASN A 137 4.80 -5.38 4.60
N PRO A 138 4.42 -5.20 3.32
CA PRO A 138 3.14 -4.59 2.94
C PRO A 138 1.91 -5.24 3.56
N GLY A 139 1.97 -6.52 3.95
CA GLY A 139 0.89 -7.19 4.67
C GLY A 139 0.63 -6.57 6.04
N GLU A 140 1.68 -6.12 6.74
CA GLU A 140 1.55 -5.38 8.00
C GLU A 140 1.05 -3.96 7.79
N LEU A 141 1.35 -3.34 6.64
CA LEU A 141 0.75 -2.05 6.28
C LEU A 141 -0.77 -2.21 6.14
N ILE A 142 -1.24 -3.20 5.39
CA ILE A 142 -2.69 -3.47 5.21
C ILE A 142 -3.35 -3.77 6.56
N ARG A 143 -2.72 -4.59 7.40
CA ARG A 143 -3.21 -4.86 8.75
C ARG A 143 -3.31 -3.58 9.60
N GLY A 144 -2.30 -2.72 9.52
CA GLY A 144 -2.31 -1.41 10.17
C GLY A 144 -3.39 -0.47 9.63
N MET A 145 -3.66 -0.49 8.32
CA MET A 145 -4.76 0.24 7.69
C MET A 145 -6.11 -0.23 8.23
N ILE A 146 -6.30 -1.54 8.42
CA ILE A 146 -7.54 -2.09 9.00
C ILE A 146 -7.75 -1.58 10.43
N VAL A 147 -6.72 -1.64 11.28
CA VAL A 147 -6.81 -1.11 12.65
C VAL A 147 -7.05 0.40 12.67
N LYS A 148 -6.45 1.15 11.74
CA LYS A 148 -6.66 2.60 11.62
C LYS A 148 -8.04 2.97 11.10
N GLY A 149 -8.61 2.18 10.19
CA GLY A 149 -9.81 2.53 9.42
C GLY A 149 -11.12 2.08 10.04
N CYS A 150 -11.10 1.04 10.86
CA CYS A 150 -12.28 0.53 11.57
C CYS A 150 -12.64 1.37 12.81
N SER A 151 -13.91 1.31 13.21
CA SER A 151 -14.46 1.99 14.38
C SER A 151 -13.86 1.49 15.69
N ASP A 152 -13.43 0.23 15.76
CA ASP A 152 -12.81 -0.38 16.92
C ASP A 152 -12.05 -1.67 16.56
N LEU A 153 -11.38 -2.26 17.54
CA LEU A 153 -10.56 -3.46 17.36
C LEU A 153 -11.40 -4.71 17.04
N SER A 154 -12.67 -4.75 17.47
CA SER A 154 -13.57 -5.87 17.19
C SER A 154 -13.96 -5.88 15.72
N GLU A 155 -14.38 -4.73 15.18
CA GLU A 155 -14.67 -4.57 13.75
C GLU A 155 -13.40 -4.84 12.92
N ALA A 156 -12.24 -4.34 13.34
CA ALA A 156 -10.96 -4.61 12.69
C ALA A 156 -10.68 -6.12 12.62
N LYS A 157 -10.93 -6.86 13.71
CA LYS A 157 -10.70 -8.31 13.77
C LYS A 157 -11.68 -9.04 12.86
N GLU A 158 -12.94 -8.65 12.85
CA GLU A 158 -13.95 -9.23 11.97
C GLU A 158 -13.58 -9.02 10.51
N LEU A 159 -13.19 -7.80 10.11
CA LEU A 159 -12.78 -7.50 8.74
C LEU A 159 -11.51 -8.26 8.34
N TRP A 160 -10.53 -8.38 9.24
CA TRP A 160 -9.31 -9.16 9.01
C TRP A 160 -9.60 -10.64 8.78
N LEU A 161 -10.48 -11.24 9.59
CA LEU A 161 -10.91 -12.63 9.43
C LEU A 161 -11.73 -12.84 8.15
N LYS A 162 -12.61 -11.89 7.79
CA LYS A 162 -13.33 -11.91 6.51
C LYS A 162 -12.37 -11.88 5.32
N LEU A 163 -11.33 -11.03 5.37
CA LEU A 163 -10.29 -10.97 4.36
C LEU A 163 -9.51 -12.29 4.27
N ALA A 164 -9.11 -12.86 5.41
CA ALA A 164 -8.44 -14.15 5.46
C ALA A 164 -9.28 -15.25 4.80
N LYS A 165 -10.54 -15.38 5.21
CA LYS A 165 -11.48 -16.38 4.66
C LYS A 165 -11.74 -16.18 3.17
N ALA A 166 -11.84 -14.94 2.71
CA ALA A 166 -12.01 -14.66 1.28
C ALA A 166 -10.78 -15.11 0.46
N LEU A 167 -9.57 -14.94 1.00
CA LEU A 167 -8.32 -15.29 0.31
C LEU A 167 -7.95 -16.77 0.40
N GLU A 168 -8.61 -17.56 1.24
CA GLU A 168 -8.57 -19.02 1.16
C GLU A 168 -9.22 -19.53 -0.14
N VAL A 169 -8.93 -20.80 -0.46
CA VAL A 169 -9.64 -21.57 -1.49
C VAL A 169 -10.61 -22.51 -0.78
N GLU A 170 -11.90 -22.35 -1.01
CA GLU A 170 -12.95 -23.17 -0.44
C GLU A 170 -13.41 -24.24 -1.43
N SER A 171 -13.44 -25.50 -0.98
CA SER A 171 -13.66 -26.66 -1.85
C SER A 171 -15.05 -26.71 -2.51
N SER A 172 -16.04 -26.02 -1.96
CA SER A 172 -17.43 -26.04 -2.46
C SER A 172 -17.83 -24.80 -3.26
N THR A 173 -17.19 -23.64 -3.04
CA THR A 173 -17.65 -22.34 -3.57
C THR A 173 -16.67 -21.71 -4.54
N ASP A 174 -15.36 -21.97 -4.41
CA ASP A 174 -14.35 -21.43 -5.33
C ASP A 174 -14.35 -22.16 -6.67
N ASP A 175 -13.91 -21.44 -7.71
CA ASP A 175 -13.88 -21.98 -9.06
C ASP A 175 -13.01 -23.24 -9.18
N ILE A 176 -13.31 -24.04 -10.21
CA ILE A 176 -12.66 -25.34 -10.42
C ILE A 176 -11.14 -25.22 -10.60
N TRP A 177 -10.66 -24.12 -11.18
CA TRP A 177 -9.24 -23.91 -11.45
C TRP A 177 -8.46 -23.68 -10.16
N SER A 178 -9.01 -22.86 -9.25
CA SER A 178 -8.41 -22.62 -7.93
C SER A 178 -8.34 -23.89 -7.09
N ARG A 179 -9.42 -24.67 -7.08
CA ARG A 179 -9.48 -25.95 -6.35
C ARG A 179 -8.48 -26.97 -6.92
N PHE A 180 -8.43 -27.09 -8.24
CA PHE A 180 -7.45 -27.91 -8.94
C PHE A 180 -6.01 -27.53 -8.56
N LEU A 181 -5.67 -26.24 -8.60
CA LEU A 181 -4.32 -25.76 -8.25
C LEU A 181 -3.96 -26.07 -6.80
N THR A 182 -4.90 -25.90 -5.87
CA THR A 182 -4.70 -26.26 -4.45
C THR A 182 -4.42 -27.75 -4.32
N THR A 183 -5.27 -28.61 -4.89
CA THR A 183 -5.10 -30.07 -4.81
C THR A 183 -3.78 -30.54 -5.43
N GLU A 184 -3.40 -30.00 -6.59
CA GLU A 184 -2.11 -30.35 -7.19
C GLU A 184 -0.95 -29.86 -6.33
N LEU A 185 -0.91 -28.58 -5.93
CA LEU A 185 0.21 -28.04 -5.18
C LEU A 185 0.37 -28.67 -3.80
N ASP A 186 -0.72 -29.07 -3.14
CA ASP A 186 -0.64 -29.76 -1.85
C ASP A 186 0.05 -31.13 -1.99
N GLU A 187 -0.09 -31.80 -3.15
CA GLU A 187 0.67 -33.02 -3.45
C GLU A 187 2.13 -32.69 -3.82
N TRP A 188 2.38 -31.67 -4.63
CA TRP A 188 3.73 -31.38 -5.14
C TRP A 188 4.64 -30.66 -4.13
N ILE A 189 4.07 -29.89 -3.20
CA ILE A 189 4.76 -29.23 -2.09
C ILE A 189 4.78 -30.22 -0.92
N LEU A 190 5.81 -31.07 -0.87
CA LEU A 190 6.13 -31.86 0.32
C LEU A 190 6.37 -30.86 1.48
N ASP A 191 5.48 -30.84 2.49
CA ASP A 191 5.28 -29.78 3.51
C ASP A 191 4.39 -28.60 3.07
N SER A 192 3.25 -28.84 2.42
CA SER A 192 2.18 -27.84 2.37
C SER A 192 1.76 -27.51 3.81
N SER A 193 2.09 -26.28 4.17
CA SER A 193 2.11 -25.75 5.52
C SER A 193 0.77 -25.95 6.25
N LYS A 194 0.84 -26.40 7.51
CA LYS A 194 -0.33 -26.37 8.40
C LYS A 194 -0.72 -24.91 8.54
N ILE A 195 -2.00 -24.61 8.32
CA ILE A 195 -2.56 -23.29 8.61
C ILE A 195 -2.13 -22.89 10.03
N ASN A 196 -1.39 -21.79 10.15
CA ASN A 196 -1.02 -21.28 11.46
C ASN A 196 -2.16 -20.43 12.00
N ASP A 197 -3.20 -21.09 12.52
CA ASP A 197 -4.39 -20.43 13.10
C ASP A 197 -4.03 -19.42 14.19
N SER A 198 -2.88 -19.62 14.85
CA SER A 198 -2.40 -18.70 15.88
C SER A 198 -2.06 -17.31 15.32
N ASN A 199 -1.71 -17.16 14.04
CA ASN A 199 -1.46 -15.88 13.37
C ASN A 199 -2.75 -15.20 12.89
N ARG A 200 -3.83 -15.96 12.65
CA ARG A 200 -5.13 -15.43 12.20
C ARG A 200 -5.88 -14.69 13.31
N ALA A 201 -5.73 -15.15 14.55
CA ALA A 201 -6.51 -14.67 15.68
C ALA A 201 -5.97 -13.39 16.33
N ASP A 202 -4.69 -13.06 16.12
CA ASP A 202 -4.00 -11.97 16.81
C ASP A 202 -3.59 -10.85 15.84
N LEU A 203 -4.39 -9.78 15.84
CA LEU A 203 -4.13 -8.50 15.15
C LEU A 203 -2.92 -7.74 15.70
N THR A 204 -2.10 -8.34 16.56
CA THR A 204 -0.82 -7.82 17.04
C THR A 204 0.36 -8.76 16.78
N LYS A 205 0.14 -9.96 16.21
CA LYS A 205 1.21 -10.91 15.84
C LYS A 205 1.89 -10.53 14.53
N GLY A 206 3.02 -9.82 14.62
CA GLY A 206 3.82 -9.38 13.46
C GLY A 206 4.59 -8.09 13.74
N TRP A 207 4.15 -7.33 14.74
CA TRP A 207 4.87 -6.21 15.31
C TRP A 207 5.80 -6.71 16.41
N GLY A 208 7.09 -6.39 16.28
CA GLY A 208 8.10 -6.68 17.29
C GLY A 208 7.83 -5.92 18.59
N LYS A 209 8.53 -6.27 19.67
CA LYS A 209 8.43 -5.58 20.97
C LYS A 209 8.73 -4.07 20.88
N ASP A 210 9.55 -3.66 19.91
CA ASP A 210 9.98 -2.28 19.69
C ASP A 210 9.20 -1.56 18.56
N ASP A 211 8.27 -2.24 17.92
CA ASP A 211 7.44 -1.65 16.88
C ASP A 211 6.29 -0.85 17.49
N ALA A 212 6.09 0.38 17.00
CA ALA A 212 4.88 1.12 17.30
C ALA A 212 3.68 0.34 16.76
N LYS A 213 2.82 -0.14 17.66
CA LYS A 213 1.56 -0.82 17.33
C LYS A 213 0.71 0.10 16.44
N PRO A 214 -0.17 -0.45 15.59
CA PRO A 214 -1.12 0.37 14.84
C PRO A 214 -1.93 1.23 15.81
N ILE A 215 -1.95 2.52 15.52
CA ILE A 215 -2.64 3.51 16.35
C ILE A 215 -3.99 3.75 15.71
N LYS A 216 -5.06 3.60 16.50
CA LYS A 216 -6.38 4.03 16.10
C LYS A 216 -6.40 5.56 15.98
N LEU A 217 -6.93 6.06 14.88
CA LEU A 217 -7.06 7.49 14.66
C LEU A 217 -8.38 7.99 15.22
N GLU A 218 -8.34 9.10 15.92
CA GLU A 218 -9.51 9.78 16.48
C GLU A 218 -9.72 11.07 15.68
N LEU A 219 -10.05 10.88 14.40
CA LEU A 219 -10.26 11.95 13.44
C LEU A 219 -11.68 11.85 12.85
N ASP A 220 -12.41 12.95 12.93
CA ASP A 220 -13.82 13.03 12.49
C ASP A 220 -14.00 13.23 10.99
N PHE A 221 -12.94 13.05 10.20
CA PHE A 221 -12.96 13.15 8.74
C PHE A 221 -12.49 11.85 8.08
N ASP A 222 -12.62 11.81 6.75
CA ASP A 222 -12.26 10.65 5.95
C ASP A 222 -10.78 10.68 5.55
N TYR A 223 -10.17 9.49 5.54
CA TYR A 223 -8.78 9.25 5.17
C TYR A 223 -8.66 7.87 4.50
N PRO A 224 -7.56 7.57 3.77
CA PRO A 224 -7.50 6.38 2.92
C PRO A 224 -7.73 5.06 3.64
N SER A 225 -7.19 4.87 4.85
CA SER A 225 -7.46 3.67 5.65
C SER A 225 -8.95 3.49 6.00
N LYS A 226 -9.67 4.57 6.31
CA LYS A 226 -11.11 4.52 6.60
C LYS A 226 -11.92 4.13 5.37
N GLU A 227 -11.60 4.73 4.23
CA GLU A 227 -12.23 4.36 2.95
C GLU A 227 -11.86 2.93 2.54
N PHE A 228 -10.61 2.51 2.78
CA PHE A 228 -10.15 1.15 2.52
C PHE A 228 -11.04 0.13 3.25
N CYS A 229 -11.29 0.32 4.54
CA CYS A 229 -12.15 -0.56 5.34
C CYS A 229 -13.61 -0.55 4.88
N ARG A 230 -14.16 0.63 4.51
CA ARG A 230 -15.54 0.74 3.99
C ARG A 230 -15.73 0.05 2.65
N SER A 231 -14.73 0.14 1.77
CA SER A 231 -14.81 -0.36 0.40
C SER A 231 -14.35 -1.81 0.23
N LEU A 232 -13.50 -2.33 1.13
CA LEU A 232 -12.99 -3.70 1.06
C LEU A 232 -14.11 -4.76 1.00
N PRO A 233 -15.20 -4.71 1.81
CA PRO A 233 -16.29 -5.67 1.70
C PRO A 233 -16.90 -5.77 0.29
N LYS A 234 -16.99 -4.65 -0.44
CA LYS A 234 -17.51 -4.64 -1.83
C LYS A 234 -16.58 -5.40 -2.77
N ILE A 235 -15.27 -5.23 -2.60
CA ILE A 235 -14.25 -5.98 -3.36
C ILE A 235 -14.28 -7.47 -3.01
N LEU A 236 -14.51 -7.83 -1.74
CA LEU A 236 -14.60 -9.23 -1.34
C LEU A 236 -15.84 -9.92 -1.91
N LYS A 237 -16.98 -9.23 -1.99
CA LYS A 237 -18.22 -9.78 -2.59
C LYS A 237 -18.06 -10.19 -4.06
N LEU A 238 -17.15 -9.54 -4.80
CA LEU A 238 -16.87 -9.89 -6.20
C LEU A 238 -16.33 -11.31 -6.37
N LYS A 239 -15.79 -11.93 -5.31
CA LYS A 239 -15.21 -13.28 -5.35
C LYS A 239 -16.18 -14.30 -5.97
N ASN A 240 -17.47 -14.22 -5.62
CA ASN A 240 -18.48 -15.18 -6.07
C ASN A 240 -18.99 -14.92 -7.50
N LEU A 241 -18.58 -13.81 -8.12
CA LEU A 241 -19.07 -13.38 -9.43
C LEU A 241 -18.01 -13.51 -10.54
N LEU A 242 -16.78 -13.86 -10.16
CA LEU A 242 -15.61 -13.82 -11.01
C LEU A 242 -14.81 -15.11 -10.86
N THR A 243 -14.03 -15.46 -11.89
CA THR A 243 -12.96 -16.44 -11.69
C THR A 243 -11.93 -15.88 -10.71
N ARG A 244 -11.23 -16.75 -9.96
CA ARG A 244 -10.17 -16.34 -9.04
C ARG A 244 -9.14 -15.43 -9.68
N LYS A 245 -8.74 -15.70 -10.92
CA LYS A 245 -7.75 -14.87 -11.63
C LYS A 245 -8.25 -13.44 -11.84
N GLN A 246 -9.50 -13.28 -12.27
CA GLN A 246 -10.12 -11.97 -12.45
C GLN A 246 -10.28 -11.25 -11.10
N TRP A 247 -10.81 -11.95 -10.10
CA TRP A 247 -11.01 -11.38 -8.77
C TRP A 247 -9.69 -10.95 -8.12
N MET A 248 -8.67 -11.80 -8.12
CA MET A 248 -7.35 -11.49 -7.57
C MET A 248 -6.68 -10.31 -8.29
N ALA A 249 -6.92 -10.13 -9.59
CA ALA A 249 -6.40 -8.96 -10.31
C ALA A 249 -7.10 -7.64 -9.91
N ILE A 250 -8.38 -7.69 -9.53
CA ILE A 250 -9.10 -6.55 -8.94
C ILE A 250 -8.60 -6.29 -7.51
N VAL A 251 -8.44 -7.33 -6.69
CA VAL A 251 -7.90 -7.24 -5.33
C VAL A 251 -6.50 -6.62 -5.36
N ASP A 252 -5.61 -7.12 -6.21
CA ASP A 252 -4.26 -6.58 -6.40
C ASP A 252 -4.30 -5.09 -6.77
N SER A 253 -5.11 -4.72 -7.76
CA SER A 253 -5.27 -3.32 -8.17
C SER A 253 -5.76 -2.42 -7.04
N TYR A 254 -6.76 -2.86 -6.28
CA TYR A 254 -7.31 -2.13 -5.13
C TYR A 254 -6.26 -1.96 -4.02
N PHE A 255 -5.47 -2.99 -3.75
CA PHE A 255 -4.45 -2.98 -2.70
C PHE A 255 -3.26 -2.11 -3.09
N ARG A 256 -2.86 -2.09 -4.37
CA ARG A 256 -1.83 -1.17 -4.89
C ARG A 256 -2.18 0.28 -4.57
N ILE A 257 -3.37 0.73 -4.98
CA ILE A 257 -3.76 2.13 -4.76
C ILE A 257 -3.93 2.41 -3.26
N SER A 258 -4.60 1.54 -2.51
CA SER A 258 -4.88 1.76 -1.10
C SER A 258 -3.60 1.93 -0.26
N CYS A 259 -2.62 1.06 -0.46
CA CYS A 259 -1.34 1.14 0.24
C CYS A 259 -0.55 2.42 -0.13
N VAL A 260 -0.60 2.84 -1.39
CA VAL A 260 0.10 4.05 -1.85
C VAL A 260 -0.60 5.31 -1.35
N SER A 261 -1.94 5.36 -1.39
CA SER A 261 -2.74 6.45 -0.86
C SER A 261 -2.50 6.64 0.64
N GLU A 262 -2.41 5.56 1.43
CA GLU A 262 -2.06 5.65 2.86
C GLU A 262 -0.65 6.22 3.08
N ALA A 263 0.32 5.80 2.28
CA ALA A 263 1.69 6.30 2.36
C ALA A 263 1.79 7.80 2.00
N LEU A 264 1.09 8.22 0.94
CA LEU A 264 1.03 9.62 0.51
C LEU A 264 0.22 10.49 1.48
N TRP A 265 -0.86 9.95 2.06
CA TRP A 265 -1.62 10.62 3.11
C TRP A 265 -0.74 10.88 4.34
N THR A 266 0.09 9.91 4.74
CA THR A 266 1.04 10.10 5.84
C THR A 266 2.05 11.23 5.52
N CYS A 267 2.53 11.29 4.27
CA CYS A 267 3.40 12.39 3.81
C CYS A 267 2.71 13.75 3.92
N GLU A 268 1.45 13.81 3.51
CA GLU A 268 0.64 15.03 3.54
C GLU A 268 0.31 15.44 4.98
N MET A 269 0.00 14.51 5.88
CA MET A 269 -0.22 14.81 7.30
C MET A 269 1.04 15.40 7.96
N ASN A 270 2.23 14.91 7.61
CA ASN A 270 3.47 15.53 8.07
C ASN A 270 3.57 16.99 7.60
N ASN A 271 3.26 17.24 6.33
CA ASN A 271 3.31 18.58 5.75
C ASN A 271 2.29 19.53 6.39
N ARG A 272 1.05 19.08 6.58
CA ARG A 272 -0.01 19.89 7.20
C ARG A 272 0.26 20.18 8.67
N ILE A 273 0.77 19.22 9.44
CA ILE A 273 1.13 19.43 10.85
C ILE A 273 2.37 20.31 10.96
N TRP A 274 3.36 20.14 10.07
CA TRP A 274 4.50 21.04 10.00
C TRP A 274 4.06 22.49 9.74
N TYR A 275 3.14 22.72 8.81
CA TYR A 275 2.58 24.06 8.57
C TYR A 275 2.02 24.69 9.84
N LEU A 276 1.22 23.96 10.62
CA LEU A 276 0.65 24.47 11.87
C LEU A 276 1.76 24.80 12.89
N VAL A 277 2.75 23.92 13.04
CA VAL A 277 3.89 24.11 13.93
C VAL A 277 4.73 25.33 13.52
N GLU A 278 5.02 25.49 12.24
CA GLU A 278 5.80 26.61 11.69
C GLU A 278 5.08 27.96 11.89
N HIS A 279 3.76 28.00 11.66
CA HIS A 279 2.96 29.20 11.91
C HIS A 279 2.90 29.53 13.41
N THR A 280 2.75 28.53 14.28
CA THR A 280 2.78 28.77 15.73
C THR A 280 4.15 29.27 16.19
N LEU A 281 5.25 28.82 15.59
CA LEU A 281 6.59 29.36 15.90
C LEU A 281 6.74 30.82 15.44
N SER A 282 6.19 31.16 14.27
CA SER A 282 6.39 32.48 13.63
C SER A 282 5.42 33.55 14.15
N ASP A 283 4.11 33.30 14.07
CA ASP A 283 3.08 34.36 14.04
C ASP A 283 2.27 34.49 15.35
N ASP A 284 2.70 33.84 16.43
CA ASP A 284 1.95 33.72 17.70
C ASP A 284 0.52 33.16 17.56
N TYR A 285 0.24 32.47 16.46
CA TYR A 285 -1.11 32.01 16.18
C TYR A 285 -1.50 30.86 17.12
N ASN A 286 -2.68 30.99 17.73
CA ASN A 286 -3.27 29.98 18.59
C ASN A 286 -4.49 29.35 17.91
N TYR A 287 -4.27 28.20 17.28
CA TYR A 287 -5.32 27.50 16.55
C TYR A 287 -6.38 26.92 17.49
N ASP A 288 -7.65 27.07 17.12
CA ASP A 288 -8.73 26.31 17.75
C ASP A 288 -8.88 24.89 17.14
N ILE A 289 -9.73 24.06 17.75
CA ILE A 289 -9.94 22.67 17.30
C ILE A 289 -10.55 22.64 15.89
N LYS A 290 -11.44 23.57 15.57
CA LYS A 290 -12.15 23.63 14.30
C LYS A 290 -11.18 24.01 13.17
N GLU A 291 -10.32 24.98 13.39
CA GLU A 291 -9.29 25.41 12.43
C GLU A 291 -8.29 24.29 12.13
N ILE A 292 -7.83 23.58 13.17
CA ILE A 292 -6.95 22.42 12.99
C ILE A 292 -7.67 21.35 12.17
N CYS A 293 -8.92 21.04 12.52
CA CYS A 293 -9.73 20.05 11.82
C CYS A 293 -9.90 20.41 10.33
N GLU A 294 -10.33 21.64 10.02
CA GLU A 294 -10.52 22.11 8.64
C GLU A 294 -9.22 22.09 7.83
N HIS A 295 -8.09 22.47 8.44
CA HIS A 295 -6.79 22.40 7.79
C HIS A 295 -6.37 20.95 7.48
N LEU A 296 -6.57 20.03 8.42
CA LEU A 296 -6.23 18.62 8.25
C LEU A 296 -7.20 17.87 7.33
N LYS A 297 -8.46 18.31 7.23
CA LYS A 297 -9.53 17.68 6.42
C LYS A 297 -9.47 18.01 4.92
N ARG A 298 -8.67 19.00 4.50
CA ARG A 298 -8.58 19.44 3.09
C ARG A 298 -8.48 18.25 2.10
N PRO A 299 -9.10 18.34 0.91
CA PRO A 299 -9.13 17.26 -0.07
C PRO A 299 -7.75 16.64 -0.35
N LEU A 300 -7.73 15.34 -0.57
CA LEU A 300 -6.53 14.61 -0.94
C LEU A 300 -6.34 14.76 -2.45
N ASN A 301 -5.28 15.44 -2.87
CA ASN A 301 -4.94 15.64 -4.28
C ASN A 301 -3.50 15.19 -4.50
N PHE A 302 -3.30 13.87 -4.52
CA PHE A 302 -1.96 13.30 -4.64
C PHE A 302 -1.52 13.20 -6.10
N LEU A 303 -2.43 12.74 -6.95
CA LEU A 303 -2.21 12.43 -8.36
C LEU A 303 -3.42 12.90 -9.17
N SER A 304 -3.21 13.33 -10.42
CA SER A 304 -4.32 13.64 -11.34
C SER A 304 -4.20 12.80 -12.61
N ILE A 305 -5.33 12.30 -13.12
CA ILE A 305 -5.37 11.50 -14.35
C ILE A 305 -4.72 12.29 -15.51
N GLY A 306 -3.86 11.62 -16.27
CA GLY A 306 -3.13 12.20 -17.41
C GLY A 306 -1.84 12.94 -17.04
N GLU A 307 -1.62 13.29 -15.77
CA GLU A 307 -0.42 14.01 -15.35
C GLU A 307 0.80 13.10 -15.13
N HIS A 308 1.98 13.72 -15.01
CA HIS A 308 3.26 13.04 -14.78
C HIS A 308 3.35 12.38 -13.40
N LEU A 309 3.12 11.07 -13.33
CA LEU A 309 3.14 10.27 -12.10
C LEU A 309 4.43 10.47 -11.28
N GLU A 310 5.60 10.35 -11.91
CA GLU A 310 6.87 10.43 -11.18
C GLU A 310 7.13 11.82 -10.60
N ASN A 311 6.67 12.89 -11.26
CA ASN A 311 6.86 14.25 -10.77
C ASN A 311 6.03 14.47 -9.50
N SER A 312 4.75 14.11 -9.53
CA SER A 312 3.85 14.21 -8.37
C SER A 312 4.37 13.39 -7.19
N LEU A 313 4.80 12.15 -7.42
CA LEU A 313 5.38 11.30 -6.35
C LEU A 313 6.66 11.91 -5.75
N ARG A 314 7.55 12.47 -6.58
CA ARG A 314 8.78 13.12 -6.10
C ARG A 314 8.47 14.35 -5.25
N GLU A 315 7.47 15.13 -5.63
CA GLU A 315 7.04 16.31 -4.88
C GLU A 315 6.60 15.95 -3.46
N HIS A 316 5.67 14.98 -3.33
CA HIS A 316 5.21 14.50 -2.03
C HIS A 316 6.33 13.94 -1.16
N CYS A 317 7.23 13.15 -1.74
CA CYS A 317 8.39 12.61 -1.03
C CYS A 317 9.35 13.71 -0.53
N ARG A 318 9.58 14.77 -1.32
CA ARG A 318 10.44 15.90 -0.94
C ARG A 318 9.82 16.76 0.16
N LYS A 319 8.51 17.02 0.08
CA LYS A 319 7.73 17.70 1.14
C LYS A 319 7.77 16.90 2.44
N TYR A 320 7.62 15.58 2.35
CA TYR A 320 7.73 14.68 3.49
C TYR A 320 9.11 14.73 4.15
N VAL A 321 10.20 14.67 3.37
CA VAL A 321 11.57 14.76 3.91
C VAL A 321 11.77 16.04 4.71
N THR A 322 11.32 17.17 4.16
CA THR A 322 11.40 18.48 4.82
C THR A 322 10.62 18.45 6.12
N SER A 323 9.32 18.16 6.05
CA SER A 323 8.41 18.16 7.21
C SER A 323 8.83 17.19 8.30
N ARG A 324 9.24 15.96 7.94
CA ARG A 324 9.76 14.96 8.90
C ARG A 324 10.98 15.47 9.64
N THR A 325 11.90 16.11 8.93
CA THR A 325 13.15 16.64 9.50
C THR A 325 12.85 17.79 10.46
N SER A 326 12.01 18.72 10.02
CA SER A 326 11.62 19.91 10.79
C SER A 326 10.82 19.53 12.05
N LEU A 327 9.86 18.61 11.94
CA LEU A 327 9.09 18.11 13.08
C LEU A 327 9.98 17.38 14.10
N ASN A 328 10.90 16.51 13.66
CA ASN A 328 11.81 15.85 14.59
C ASN A 328 12.76 16.84 15.28
N PHE A 329 13.23 17.87 14.58
CA PHE A 329 14.00 18.95 15.19
C PHE A 329 13.18 19.63 16.30
N VAL A 330 11.96 20.08 16.00
CA VAL A 330 11.08 20.75 16.98
C VAL A 330 10.78 19.84 18.17
N PHE A 331 10.45 18.57 17.95
CA PHE A 331 10.13 17.66 19.04
C PHE A 331 11.33 17.37 19.96
N HIS A 332 12.54 17.27 19.40
CA HIS A 332 13.77 17.14 20.20
C HIS A 332 14.07 18.41 20.99
N GLN A 333 13.78 19.60 20.43
CA GLN A 333 13.91 20.87 21.15
C GLN A 333 12.87 21.02 22.25
N LEU A 334 11.61 20.65 22.00
CA LEU A 334 10.55 20.61 23.01
C LEU A 334 10.97 19.77 24.21
N ALA A 335 11.46 18.55 23.96
CA ALA A 335 11.89 17.64 25.02
C ALA A 335 13.09 18.15 25.85
N ALA A 336 13.78 19.20 25.39
CA ALA A 336 14.95 19.78 26.07
C ALA A 336 14.61 21.02 26.92
N ILE A 337 13.39 21.56 26.86
CA ILE A 337 13.03 22.79 27.58
C ILE A 337 12.75 22.56 29.07
N GLY A 338 12.07 21.47 29.42
CA GLY A 338 11.56 21.24 30.78
C GLY A 338 10.92 19.86 30.93
N GLU A 339 10.66 19.46 32.18
CA GLU A 339 10.18 18.09 32.48
C GLU A 339 8.77 17.85 31.95
N GLU A 340 7.90 18.86 31.95
CA GLU A 340 6.54 18.77 31.38
C GLU A 340 6.57 18.45 29.88
N GLN A 341 7.37 19.19 29.09
CA GLN A 341 7.49 19.02 27.64
C GLN A 341 8.21 17.72 27.30
N LYS A 342 9.19 17.33 28.13
CA LYS A 342 9.86 16.03 28.04
C LYS A 342 8.87 14.89 28.29
N ASN A 343 7.97 15.01 29.26
CA ASN A 343 6.92 14.03 29.52
C ASN A 343 5.89 13.99 28.38
N PHE A 344 5.50 15.14 27.82
CA PHE A 344 4.65 15.19 26.64
C PHE A 344 5.30 14.46 25.43
N CYS A 345 6.58 14.72 25.16
CA CYS A 345 7.29 14.16 24.02
C CYS A 345 7.69 12.69 24.18
N ASN A 346 7.95 12.24 25.41
CA ASN A 346 8.41 10.88 25.71
C ASN A 346 7.33 9.98 26.31
N GLY A 347 6.14 10.51 26.54
CA GLY A 347 4.98 9.79 27.07
C GLY A 347 4.46 8.72 26.11
N THR A 348 3.49 7.96 26.60
CA THR A 348 2.84 6.87 25.87
C THR A 348 1.67 7.33 25.01
N ALA A 349 1.12 8.53 25.27
CA ALA A 349 -0.01 9.07 24.53
C ALA A 349 0.39 9.43 23.08
N PRO A 350 -0.25 8.79 22.07
CA PRO A 350 0.11 8.98 20.67
C PRO A 350 -0.41 10.31 20.12
N LEU A 351 0.24 10.85 19.07
CA LEU A 351 -0.31 11.98 18.30
C LEU A 351 -1.35 11.44 17.30
N ASN A 352 -2.59 11.22 17.75
CA ASN A 352 -3.65 10.55 16.98
C ASN A 352 -5.02 11.25 16.93
N SER A 353 -5.18 12.38 17.63
CA SER A 353 -6.43 13.17 17.69
C SER A 353 -6.17 14.66 17.44
N ILE A 354 -7.24 15.42 17.17
CA ILE A 354 -7.15 16.88 16.98
C ILE A 354 -6.76 17.58 18.28
N GLU A 355 -7.28 17.10 19.40
CA GLU A 355 -6.98 17.59 20.75
C GLU A 355 -5.49 17.45 21.05
N ARG A 356 -4.92 16.29 20.72
CA ARG A 356 -3.49 16.05 20.94
C ARG A 356 -2.60 16.92 20.05
N ILE A 357 -3.06 17.23 18.83
CA ILE A 357 -2.38 18.19 17.95
C ILE A 357 -2.47 19.60 18.53
N LYS A 358 -3.61 20.00 19.10
CA LYS A 358 -3.75 21.30 19.77
C LYS A 358 -2.82 21.41 20.99
N GLU A 359 -2.73 20.36 21.80
CA GLU A 359 -1.77 20.30 22.92
C GLU A 359 -0.33 20.43 22.44
N LEU A 360 0.04 19.77 21.33
CA LEU A 360 1.35 19.94 20.70
C LEU A 360 1.60 21.41 20.35
N LEU A 361 0.65 22.09 19.72
CA LEU A 361 0.81 23.50 19.35
C LEU A 361 0.96 24.41 20.59
N ALA A 362 0.25 24.12 21.67
CA ALA A 362 0.41 24.83 22.94
C ALA A 362 1.84 24.68 23.52
N HIS A 363 2.41 23.46 23.47
CA HIS A 363 3.81 23.25 23.86
C HIS A 363 4.80 23.93 22.89
N VAL A 364 4.54 23.90 21.57
CA VAL A 364 5.36 24.61 20.56
C VAL A 364 5.37 26.11 20.81
N LYS A 365 4.28 26.71 21.30
CA LYS A 365 4.27 28.14 21.64
C LYS A 365 5.32 28.50 22.70
N GLN A 366 5.66 27.59 23.60
CA GLN A 366 6.70 27.80 24.63
C GLN A 366 8.14 27.73 24.09
N LEU A 367 8.32 27.27 22.85
CA LEU A 367 9.60 27.35 22.12
C LEU A 367 9.85 28.73 21.50
N ARG A 368 8.83 29.59 21.41
CA ARG A 368 8.98 30.92 20.83
C ARG A 368 10.00 31.73 21.63
N GLY A 369 10.86 32.45 20.90
CA GLY A 369 11.99 33.19 21.47
C GLY A 369 13.20 32.32 21.86
N LYS A 370 13.05 30.99 21.95
CA LYS A 370 14.17 30.05 22.17
C LYS A 370 14.69 29.44 20.88
N ILE A 371 13.78 29.18 19.94
CA ILE A 371 14.10 28.82 18.55
C ILE A 371 13.26 29.68 17.61
N SER A 372 13.82 29.98 16.46
CA SER A 372 13.13 30.65 15.35
C SER A 372 12.81 29.65 14.24
N ALA A 373 11.86 30.00 13.35
CA ALA A 373 11.64 29.25 12.11
C ALA A 373 12.91 29.19 11.25
N GLN A 374 13.77 30.21 11.31
CA GLN A 374 15.06 30.22 10.63
C GLN A 374 16.02 29.16 11.16
N ASP A 375 16.03 28.89 12.46
CA ASP A 375 16.84 27.81 13.04
C ASP A 375 16.40 26.44 12.53
N VAL A 376 15.09 26.21 12.41
CA VAL A 376 14.54 24.98 11.86
C VAL A 376 14.92 24.83 10.38
N ASN A 377 14.81 25.91 9.61
CA ASN A 377 15.17 25.93 8.19
C ASN A 377 16.67 25.69 7.99
N LYS A 378 17.53 26.29 8.80
CA LYS A 378 18.98 26.06 8.79
C LYS A 378 19.33 24.61 9.10
N PHE A 379 18.74 24.03 10.15
CA PHE A 379 18.94 22.62 10.48
C PHE A 379 18.46 21.70 9.35
N THR A 380 17.31 21.99 8.77
CA THR A 380 16.74 21.20 7.68
C THR A 380 17.61 21.29 6.42
N ALA A 381 18.16 22.47 6.10
CA ALA A 381 19.12 22.65 5.02
C ALA A 381 20.40 21.84 5.29
N GLU A 382 20.94 21.90 6.51
CA GLU A 382 22.13 21.14 6.89
C GLU A 382 21.93 19.62 6.73
N VAL A 383 20.77 19.08 7.11
CA VAL A 383 20.44 17.67 6.87
C VAL A 383 20.39 17.36 5.36
N LYS A 384 19.82 18.25 4.54
CA LYS A 384 19.74 18.07 3.09
C LYS A 384 21.11 18.13 2.43
N ASP A 385 22.00 18.99 2.91
CA ASP A 385 23.36 19.15 2.38
C ASP A 385 24.24 17.96 2.75
N ARG A 386 24.13 17.44 3.98
CA ARG A 386 24.84 16.23 4.43
C ARG A 386 24.31 14.96 3.75
N TYR A 387 23.00 14.89 3.48
CA TYR A 387 22.33 13.72 2.90
C TYR A 387 21.55 14.08 1.63
N PRO A 388 22.22 14.51 0.54
CA PRO A 388 21.55 14.97 -0.68
C PRO A 388 20.69 13.88 -1.35
N LYS A 389 20.97 12.61 -1.07
CA LYS A 389 20.17 11.47 -1.53
C LYS A 389 18.72 11.53 -1.03
N LEU A 390 18.47 12.12 0.14
CA LEU A 390 17.13 12.25 0.71
C LEU A 390 16.18 13.06 -0.19
N THR A 391 16.68 14.15 -0.79
CA THR A 391 15.88 15.07 -1.61
C THR A 391 16.02 14.81 -3.11
N ARG A 392 17.18 14.34 -3.55
CA ARG A 392 17.40 13.95 -4.95
C ARG A 392 16.61 12.71 -5.33
N LEU A 393 16.27 11.84 -4.36
CA LEU A 393 15.55 10.59 -4.59
C LEU A 393 16.29 9.71 -5.62
N GLN A 394 17.62 9.61 -5.45
CA GLN A 394 18.54 8.91 -6.35
C GLN A 394 19.46 7.98 -5.55
N GLY A 395 19.67 6.77 -6.06
CA GLY A 395 20.47 5.72 -5.41
C GLY A 395 19.61 4.74 -4.62
N SER A 396 20.14 4.23 -3.50
CA SER A 396 19.49 3.25 -2.62
C SER A 396 19.74 3.57 -1.14
N GLY A 397 18.91 3.02 -0.25
CA GLY A 397 19.21 2.93 1.18
C GLY A 397 18.70 4.08 2.05
N THR A 398 17.84 4.96 1.54
CA THR A 398 17.18 6.00 2.35
C THR A 398 15.66 5.82 2.33
N TYR A 399 14.99 6.20 3.42
CA TYR A 399 13.53 6.04 3.53
C TYR A 399 12.76 6.75 2.40
N SER A 400 13.21 7.93 1.95
CA SER A 400 12.49 8.72 0.93
C SER A 400 12.62 8.11 -0.46
N ILE A 401 13.80 7.61 -0.81
CA ILE A 401 14.03 6.83 -2.04
C ILE A 401 13.13 5.59 -2.06
N ASN A 402 13.12 4.84 -0.96
CA ASN A 402 12.36 3.61 -0.92
C ASN A 402 10.85 3.87 -0.97
N LEU A 403 10.37 4.93 -0.30
CA LEU A 403 8.99 5.40 -0.39
C LEU A 403 8.61 5.77 -1.83
N PHE A 404 9.45 6.57 -2.51
CA PHE A 404 9.23 6.95 -3.91
C PHE A 404 9.09 5.72 -4.81
N TYR A 405 10.04 4.78 -4.71
CA TYR A 405 10.04 3.58 -5.53
C TYR A 405 8.94 2.60 -5.16
N PHE A 406 8.56 2.50 -3.88
CA PHE A 406 7.37 1.77 -3.48
C PHE A 406 6.14 2.30 -4.22
N CYS A 407 5.85 3.61 -4.10
CA CYS A 407 4.70 4.21 -4.77
C CYS A 407 4.77 4.02 -6.29
N ARG A 408 5.94 4.26 -6.87
CA ARG A 408 6.14 4.17 -8.31
C ARG A 408 5.96 2.74 -8.85
N TYR A 409 6.53 1.73 -8.19
CA TYR A 409 6.43 0.34 -8.64
C TYR A 409 5.10 -0.31 -8.30
N ALA A 410 4.46 0.07 -7.20
CA ALA A 410 3.12 -0.41 -6.87
C ALA A 410 2.07 0.11 -7.87
N LEU A 411 2.11 1.40 -8.23
CA LEU A 411 1.16 1.99 -9.18
C LEU A 411 1.50 1.67 -10.64
N GLY A 412 2.78 1.50 -10.97
CA GLY A 412 3.23 1.36 -12.34
C GLY A 412 2.79 0.06 -13.01
N GLN A 413 2.43 0.15 -14.27
CA GLN A 413 2.25 -1.01 -15.14
C GLN A 413 3.55 -1.80 -15.26
N PHE A 414 3.41 -3.11 -15.22
CA PHE A 414 4.50 -4.03 -15.44
C PHE A 414 5.25 -3.75 -16.76
N ASN A 415 6.59 -3.76 -16.72
CA ASN A 415 7.43 -3.55 -17.89
C ASN A 415 8.26 -4.81 -18.19
N PRO A 416 7.65 -5.80 -18.87
CA PRO A 416 8.28 -7.09 -19.16
C PRO A 416 9.42 -6.97 -20.19
N ILE A 417 10.35 -7.92 -20.18
CA ILE A 417 11.39 -8.04 -21.24
C ILE A 417 10.71 -8.25 -22.60
N ASN A 418 9.75 -9.18 -22.68
CA ASN A 418 8.88 -9.28 -23.85
C ASN A 418 7.74 -8.25 -23.72
N LYS A 419 7.85 -7.15 -24.48
CA LYS A 419 6.88 -6.05 -24.51
C LYS A 419 5.46 -6.49 -24.87
N GLU A 420 5.30 -7.57 -25.63
CA GLU A 420 3.97 -8.09 -25.97
C GLU A 420 3.20 -8.51 -24.72
N LYS A 421 3.89 -8.99 -23.67
CA LYS A 421 3.27 -9.42 -22.42
C LYS A 421 2.89 -8.27 -21.48
N ARG A 422 3.00 -7.01 -21.92
CA ARG A 422 2.64 -5.84 -21.10
C ARG A 422 1.15 -5.80 -20.74
N HIS A 423 0.29 -6.34 -21.60
CA HIS A 423 -1.15 -6.45 -21.38
C HIS A 423 -1.54 -7.43 -20.26
N VAL A 424 -0.60 -8.22 -19.72
CA VAL A 424 -0.89 -9.13 -18.61
C VAL A 424 -1.20 -8.36 -17.32
N ASP A 425 -0.58 -7.18 -17.15
CA ASP A 425 -0.88 -6.31 -16.01
C ASP A 425 -1.95 -5.29 -16.39
N GLN A 426 -3.16 -5.50 -15.86
CA GLN A 426 -4.33 -4.65 -16.04
C GLN A 426 -4.76 -3.94 -14.73
N GLY A 427 -4.02 -4.15 -13.63
CA GLY A 427 -4.28 -3.55 -12.31
C GLY A 427 -3.44 -2.30 -12.03
N PHE A 428 -2.90 -1.67 -13.06
CA PHE A 428 -2.01 -0.52 -12.92
C PHE A 428 -2.77 0.81 -12.78
N TRP A 429 -2.06 1.78 -12.22
CA TRP A 429 -2.50 3.16 -11.96
C TRP A 429 -1.56 4.21 -12.57
N GLY A 430 -0.48 3.76 -13.20
CA GLY A 430 0.27 4.58 -14.13
C GLY A 430 0.97 3.77 -15.19
N GLU A 431 1.13 4.37 -16.36
CA GLU A 431 1.73 3.74 -17.53
C GLU A 431 2.70 4.68 -18.21
N LYS A 432 3.59 4.16 -19.05
CA LYS A 432 4.34 5.01 -19.97
C LYS A 432 3.40 5.57 -21.03
N SER A 433 3.45 6.89 -21.22
CA SER A 433 2.74 7.63 -22.26
C SER A 433 3.11 7.24 -23.70
N GLY A 434 4.26 6.58 -23.90
CA GLY A 434 4.74 6.14 -25.20
C GLY A 434 5.55 4.83 -25.15
N ASN A 435 5.84 4.29 -26.34
CA ASN A 435 6.48 2.98 -26.51
C ASN A 435 8.03 3.01 -26.51
N TYR A 436 8.63 4.17 -26.18
CA TYR A 436 10.08 4.36 -26.10
C TYR A 436 10.60 4.29 -24.65
N PRO A 437 11.88 3.91 -24.43
CA PRO A 437 12.41 3.70 -23.08
C PRO A 437 12.31 4.92 -22.15
N ALA A 438 12.51 6.12 -22.68
CA ALA A 438 12.47 7.37 -21.93
C ALA A 438 11.06 7.98 -21.80
N ALA A 439 10.01 7.29 -22.24
CA ALA A 439 8.66 7.84 -22.18
C ALA A 439 8.23 8.11 -20.73
N PRO A 440 7.67 9.30 -20.45
CA PRO A 440 7.28 9.64 -19.10
C PRO A 440 6.13 8.75 -18.63
N TRP A 441 6.15 8.46 -17.33
CA TRP A 441 5.06 7.80 -16.64
C TRP A 441 3.95 8.81 -16.37
N ILE A 442 2.74 8.46 -16.77
CA ILE A 442 1.53 9.24 -16.54
C ILE A 442 0.57 8.46 -15.66
N VAL A 443 -0.30 9.17 -14.93
CA VAL A 443 -1.39 8.58 -14.15
C VAL A 443 -2.47 8.11 -15.13
N SER A 444 -2.74 6.81 -15.13
CA SER A 444 -3.67 6.16 -16.06
C SER A 444 -4.08 4.82 -15.49
N LEU A 445 -5.35 4.45 -15.64
CA LEU A 445 -5.93 3.26 -14.99
C LEU A 445 -6.03 2.11 -15.99
N GLY A 446 -5.56 0.93 -15.57
CA GLY A 446 -5.85 -0.33 -16.25
C GLY A 446 -7.30 -0.77 -16.01
N SER A 447 -7.78 -1.74 -16.79
CA SER A 447 -9.20 -2.16 -16.72
C SER A 447 -9.61 -2.66 -15.33
N ASN A 448 -8.72 -3.35 -14.62
CA ASN A 448 -9.03 -3.86 -13.28
C ASN A 448 -8.97 -2.76 -12.21
N ALA A 449 -8.20 -1.68 -12.44
CA ALA A 449 -8.24 -0.49 -11.60
C ALA A 449 -9.58 0.22 -11.72
N ILE A 450 -10.07 0.40 -12.96
CA ILE A 450 -11.40 0.96 -13.22
C ILE A 450 -12.49 0.11 -12.56
N LEU A 451 -12.49 -1.21 -12.80
CA LEU A 451 -13.46 -2.13 -12.21
C LEU A 451 -13.45 -2.09 -10.66
N SER A 452 -12.27 -1.98 -10.06
CA SER A 452 -12.15 -1.87 -8.60
C SER A 452 -12.85 -0.63 -8.06
N MET A 453 -12.66 0.53 -8.69
CA MET A 453 -13.28 1.79 -8.24
C MET A 453 -14.77 1.83 -8.53
N VAL A 454 -15.19 1.31 -9.68
CA VAL A 454 -16.60 1.16 -10.05
C VAL A 454 -17.34 0.25 -9.05
N ALA A 455 -16.72 -0.85 -8.62
CA ALA A 455 -17.27 -1.69 -7.57
C ALA A 455 -17.35 -0.95 -6.22
N CYS A 456 -16.34 -0.13 -5.89
CA CYS A 456 -16.33 0.65 -4.65
C CYS A 456 -17.39 1.76 -4.63
N CYS A 457 -17.63 2.47 -5.74
CA CYS A 457 -18.60 3.57 -5.77
C CYS A 457 -20.05 3.09 -5.88
N SER A 458 -20.27 1.86 -6.34
CA SER A 458 -21.60 1.28 -6.49
C SER A 458 -22.32 1.08 -5.15
N ARG A 459 -23.64 1.27 -5.15
CA ARG A 459 -24.51 1.19 -3.97
C ARG A 459 -25.68 0.26 -4.27
N ALA A 460 -26.04 -0.59 -3.30
CA ALA A 460 -27.18 -1.48 -3.45
C ALA A 460 -28.46 -0.68 -3.69
N GLY A 461 -29.14 -0.95 -4.80
CA GLY A 461 -30.42 -0.31 -5.16
C GLY A 461 -30.33 1.15 -5.63
N GLN A 462 -29.15 1.73 -5.79
CA GLN A 462 -28.96 3.10 -6.31
C GLN A 462 -28.03 3.09 -7.52
N GLN A 463 -28.41 3.86 -8.55
CA GLN A 463 -27.54 4.10 -9.70
C GLN A 463 -26.39 5.04 -9.29
N ALA A 464 -25.16 4.59 -9.46
CA ALA A 464 -23.98 5.44 -9.29
C ALA A 464 -23.73 6.24 -10.56
N THR A 465 -23.12 7.41 -10.44
CA THR A 465 -22.79 8.30 -11.57
C THR A 465 -21.28 8.42 -11.76
N VAL A 466 -20.85 9.04 -12.86
CA VAL A 466 -19.42 9.38 -13.04
C VAL A 466 -18.92 10.36 -11.97
N VAL A 467 -19.80 11.18 -11.38
CA VAL A 467 -19.46 12.04 -10.25
C VAL A 467 -19.17 11.20 -8.99
N ASP A 468 -19.96 10.15 -8.72
CA ASP A 468 -19.66 9.21 -7.63
C ASP A 468 -18.30 8.52 -7.82
N LEU A 469 -17.95 8.16 -9.06
CA LEU A 469 -16.64 7.59 -9.37
C LEU A 469 -15.51 8.60 -9.17
N SER A 470 -15.66 9.85 -9.61
CA SER A 470 -14.69 10.92 -9.34
C SER A 470 -14.48 11.10 -7.84
N ASN A 471 -15.58 11.19 -7.08
CA ASN A 471 -15.53 11.30 -5.63
C ASN A 471 -14.84 10.10 -4.99
N GLN A 472 -15.11 8.88 -5.49
CA GLN A 472 -14.48 7.66 -4.99
C GLN A 472 -12.96 7.65 -5.25
N LEU A 473 -12.53 8.10 -6.44
CA LEU A 473 -11.10 8.26 -6.77
C LEU A 473 -10.43 9.30 -5.85
N LEU A 474 -11.12 10.40 -5.56
CA LEU A 474 -10.61 11.47 -4.71
C LEU A 474 -10.36 11.01 -3.26
N LYS A 475 -11.14 10.05 -2.75
CA LYS A 475 -10.89 9.47 -1.42
C LYS A 475 -9.56 8.71 -1.32
N PHE A 476 -9.02 8.25 -2.45
CA PHE A 476 -7.68 7.69 -2.59
C PHE A 476 -6.64 8.72 -3.04
N GLY A 477 -7.03 9.99 -3.15
CA GLY A 477 -6.19 11.10 -3.58
C GLY A 477 -5.93 11.16 -5.08
N ILE A 478 -6.78 10.52 -5.88
CA ILE A 478 -6.72 10.57 -7.35
C ILE A 478 -7.76 11.58 -7.84
N ASN A 479 -7.30 12.69 -8.40
CA ASN A 479 -8.15 13.67 -9.05
C ASN A 479 -8.47 13.23 -10.48
N ALA A 480 -9.76 13.12 -10.79
CA ALA A 480 -10.27 12.84 -12.12
C ALA A 480 -11.36 13.87 -12.46
N ASP A 481 -11.03 14.81 -13.35
CA ASP A 481 -11.99 15.77 -13.87
C ASP A 481 -13.19 15.03 -14.49
N VAL A 482 -14.40 15.51 -14.25
CA VAL A 482 -15.62 14.95 -14.86
C VAL A 482 -15.51 14.95 -16.39
N ARG A 483 -14.85 15.94 -17.00
CA ARG A 483 -14.56 15.95 -18.45
C ARG A 483 -13.65 14.79 -18.88
N GLU A 484 -12.66 14.43 -18.08
CA GLU A 484 -11.79 13.27 -18.36
C GLU A 484 -12.58 11.95 -18.22
N LEU A 485 -13.53 11.90 -17.30
CA LEU A 485 -14.45 10.76 -17.13
C LEU A 485 -15.49 10.66 -18.24
N SER A 486 -15.87 11.78 -18.87
CA SER A 486 -16.89 11.80 -19.92
C SER A 486 -16.31 11.68 -21.34
N GLU A 487 -15.26 12.43 -21.65
CA GLU A 487 -14.73 12.57 -23.03
C GLU A 487 -13.29 12.07 -23.17
N GLY A 488 -12.57 12.04 -22.04
CA GLY A 488 -11.17 11.68 -21.96
C GLY A 488 -10.87 10.20 -22.23
N LYS A 489 -9.60 9.84 -22.01
CA LYS A 489 -9.15 8.44 -22.20
C LYS A 489 -9.86 7.52 -21.23
N LEU A 490 -10.04 7.96 -19.98
CA LEU A 490 -10.74 7.18 -18.97
C LEU A 490 -12.22 6.99 -19.32
N GLY A 491 -12.89 8.01 -19.82
CA GLY A 491 -14.27 7.90 -20.33
C GLY A 491 -14.43 6.93 -21.50
N LYS A 492 -13.47 6.91 -22.43
CA LYS A 492 -13.44 5.92 -23.52
C LYS A 492 -13.24 4.50 -23.00
N GLN A 493 -12.39 4.31 -21.98
CA GLN A 493 -12.21 3.00 -21.34
C GLN A 493 -13.46 2.54 -20.59
N LEU A 494 -14.15 3.43 -19.86
CA LEU A 494 -15.41 3.13 -19.20
C LEU A 494 -16.47 2.64 -20.20
N ARG A 495 -16.63 3.33 -21.34
CA ARG A 495 -17.53 2.90 -22.43
C ARG A 495 -17.09 1.57 -23.05
N GLY A 496 -15.79 1.42 -23.34
CA GLY A 496 -15.24 0.19 -23.93
C GLY A 496 -15.41 -1.04 -23.05
N LEU A 497 -15.42 -0.86 -21.73
CA LEU A 497 -15.70 -1.93 -20.75
C LEU A 497 -17.21 -2.14 -20.50
N GLY A 498 -18.08 -1.34 -21.13
CA GLY A 498 -19.53 -1.39 -20.91
C GLY A 498 -19.97 -0.97 -19.51
N LEU A 499 -19.16 -0.13 -18.83
CA LEU A 499 -19.37 0.26 -17.43
C LEU A 499 -20.20 1.53 -17.27
N VAL A 500 -20.56 2.20 -18.37
CA VAL A 500 -21.35 3.43 -18.35
C VAL A 500 -22.43 3.42 -19.42
N VAL A 501 -23.52 4.11 -19.14
CA VAL A 501 -24.61 4.42 -20.07
C VAL A 501 -24.80 5.92 -20.06
N ASP A 502 -24.79 6.55 -21.24
CA ASP A 502 -25.06 7.98 -21.37
C ASP A 502 -26.51 8.25 -20.92
N SER A 503 -26.68 9.20 -20.00
CA SER A 503 -27.99 9.57 -19.46
C SER A 503 -28.03 11.08 -19.21
N PRO A 504 -28.87 11.84 -19.93
CA PRO A 504 -28.95 13.29 -19.78
C PRO A 504 -29.47 13.72 -18.40
N ASP A 505 -30.20 12.84 -17.72
CA ASP A 505 -30.77 13.08 -16.39
C ASP A 505 -29.79 12.73 -15.25
N ALA A 506 -28.63 12.15 -15.56
CA ALA A 506 -27.64 11.77 -14.56
C ALA A 506 -26.61 12.87 -14.29
N GLU A 507 -26.16 12.99 -13.04
CA GLU A 507 -25.11 13.92 -12.67
C GLU A 507 -23.80 13.60 -13.42
N GLY A 508 -23.28 14.55 -14.19
CA GLY A 508 -22.12 14.35 -15.07
C GLY A 508 -22.42 13.65 -16.41
N GLY A 509 -23.69 13.39 -16.72
CA GLY A 509 -24.16 12.91 -18.04
C GLY A 509 -24.04 11.41 -18.27
N MET A 510 -23.59 10.64 -17.27
CA MET A 510 -23.39 9.19 -17.37
C MET A 510 -23.74 8.47 -16.08
N VAL A 511 -24.43 7.34 -16.23
CA VAL A 511 -24.71 6.38 -15.16
C VAL A 511 -23.71 5.23 -15.25
N ILE A 512 -23.20 4.79 -14.11
CA ILE A 512 -22.37 3.61 -13.98
C ILE A 512 -23.26 2.37 -13.99
N SER A 513 -22.95 1.47 -14.91
CA SER A 513 -23.55 0.15 -15.03
C SER A 513 -22.54 -0.89 -14.59
N LEU A 514 -22.81 -1.54 -13.46
CA LEU A 514 -22.03 -2.70 -13.07
C LEU A 514 -22.43 -3.90 -13.93
N PRO A 515 -21.47 -4.63 -14.52
CA PRO A 515 -21.75 -5.88 -15.23
C PRO A 515 -22.19 -6.98 -14.25
N PHE A 516 -21.93 -6.80 -12.95
CA PHE A 516 -22.27 -7.73 -11.90
C PHE A 516 -23.54 -7.25 -11.16
N LYS A 517 -24.70 -7.78 -11.56
CA LYS A 517 -25.97 -7.49 -10.87
C LYS A 517 -25.88 -8.03 -9.43
N ASN A 518 -26.13 -7.18 -8.42
CA ASN A 518 -26.23 -7.48 -6.97
C ASN A 518 -24.95 -7.41 -6.10
N ILE A 519 -24.15 -6.33 -6.16
CA ILE A 519 -23.07 -6.05 -5.18
C ILE A 519 -23.57 -5.28 -3.94
#